data_AF-A0A6A8G575-F1
#
_entry.id   AF-A0A6A8G575-F1
#
_cell.length_a   1.000
_cell.length_b   1.000
_cell.length_c   1.000
_cell.angle_alpha   90.00
_cell.angle_beta   90.00
_cell.angle_gamma   90.00
#
_symmetry.space_group_name_H-M   'P 1'
#
loop_
_entity.id
_entity.type
_entity.pdbx_description
1 polymer ?
#
loop_
_entity_poly.entity_id
_entity_poly.type
_entity_poly.pdbx_seq_one_letter_code
_entity_poly.pdbx_strand_id
1 'polypeptide(L)'
;MDTAELRTALRNAGLSQYQSEAYVALLQLGAASATELADACAVPTARIYDVLRDLESKGYIETYEQDNLHARACDPKSVMEALKSRAAQLDEAAGEIESRWEEPAVDRHMLSIVKRFETVFNRTKELIRDAKSEVQLSATPEQFEALRPSLMEAYENGALIKVSLHPEHEEEITDVDEAQFRGAASEVRHRTLPTPFVAIIDRTGACFAPHADSVNQYGVLVDDYTLTYVFHWYFQTALWEVWDVVYSAQTTEPPIAYTDIRHFVQDVEPLLQDGKRVITHVDGVETDNREPVEVVGELTDIHYTAVSAPKDTLSFSELAGQVCLTVESEGETLTIGGWGALLEEIEANRITIESIS
;
A
#
# COMPACT_ATOMS: atom_id res chain seq x y z
N MET A 1 17.88 40.27 -21.70
CA MET A 1 19.01 39.33 -21.58
C MET A 1 20.27 40.02 -22.05
N ASP A 2 21.32 39.99 -21.24
CA ASP A 2 22.65 40.45 -21.70
C ASP A 2 23.37 39.33 -22.47
N THR A 3 24.40 39.68 -23.25
CA THR A 3 25.24 38.78 -24.06
C THR A 3 25.82 37.62 -23.24
N ALA A 4 26.07 37.83 -21.95
CA ALA A 4 26.52 36.79 -21.03
C ALA A 4 25.43 35.74 -20.72
N GLU A 5 24.19 36.19 -20.55
CA GLU A 5 23.03 35.32 -20.32
C GLU A 5 22.70 34.52 -21.59
N LEU A 6 22.80 35.14 -22.76
CA LEU A 6 22.61 34.45 -24.05
C LEU A 6 23.64 33.33 -24.25
N ARG A 7 24.91 33.61 -23.99
CA ARG A 7 25.98 32.60 -24.05
C ARG A 7 25.71 31.46 -23.07
N THR A 8 25.21 31.77 -21.87
CA THR A 8 24.85 30.76 -20.87
C THR A 8 23.69 29.89 -21.32
N ALA A 9 22.64 30.48 -21.88
CA ALA A 9 21.50 29.75 -22.44
C ALA A 9 21.93 28.80 -23.58
N LEU A 10 22.80 29.28 -24.48
CA LEU A 10 23.34 28.48 -25.58
C LEU A 10 24.23 27.32 -25.10
N ARG A 11 24.99 27.53 -24.01
CA ARG A 11 25.76 26.44 -23.38
C ARG A 11 24.85 25.38 -22.77
N ASN A 12 23.82 25.81 -22.05
CA ASN A 12 22.81 24.90 -21.49
C ASN A 12 22.06 24.13 -22.59
N ALA A 13 21.96 24.71 -23.78
CA ALA A 13 21.43 24.06 -24.97
C ALA A 13 22.41 23.13 -25.72
N GLY A 14 23.65 22.97 -25.25
CA GLY A 14 24.62 22.02 -25.80
C GLY A 14 25.69 22.60 -26.73
N LEU A 15 25.87 23.93 -26.75
CA LEU A 15 27.09 24.53 -27.33
C LEU A 15 28.23 24.54 -26.31
N SER A 16 29.46 24.37 -26.78
CA SER A 16 30.64 24.60 -25.94
C SER A 16 30.81 26.09 -25.65
N GLN A 17 31.69 26.42 -24.71
CA GLN A 17 32.03 27.82 -24.41
C GLN A 17 32.48 28.57 -25.67
N TYR A 18 33.45 28.02 -26.41
CA TYR A 18 33.95 28.64 -27.64
C TYR A 18 32.90 28.71 -28.76
N GLN A 19 32.04 27.70 -28.89
CA GLN A 19 30.93 27.72 -29.86
C GLN A 19 29.94 28.84 -29.53
N SER A 20 29.57 29.00 -28.25
CA SER A 20 28.65 30.07 -27.82
C SER A 20 29.24 31.46 -28.01
N GLU A 21 30.56 31.62 -27.80
CA GLU A 21 31.25 32.90 -27.99
C GLU A 21 31.39 33.27 -29.46
N ALA A 22 31.85 32.33 -30.30
CA ALA A 22 31.99 32.53 -31.73
C ALA A 22 30.63 32.81 -32.40
N TYR A 23 29.58 32.07 -32.04
CA TYR A 23 28.25 32.26 -32.62
C TYR A 23 27.65 33.63 -32.28
N VAL A 24 27.78 34.08 -31.03
CA VAL A 24 27.25 35.39 -30.61
C VAL A 24 28.04 36.54 -31.23
N ALA A 25 29.37 36.43 -31.37
CA ALA A 25 30.18 37.40 -32.10
C ALA A 25 29.78 37.45 -33.58
N LEU A 26 29.53 36.29 -34.20
CA LEU A 26 29.10 36.22 -35.59
C LEU A 26 27.71 36.83 -35.83
N LEU A 27 26.77 36.66 -34.89
CA LEU A 27 25.46 37.33 -34.94
C LEU A 27 25.56 38.86 -34.90
N GLN A 28 26.59 39.41 -34.25
CA GLN A 28 26.82 40.86 -34.21
C GLN A 28 27.48 41.38 -35.51
N LEU A 29 28.39 40.60 -36.08
CA LEU A 29 29.11 40.94 -37.30
C LEU A 29 28.31 40.67 -38.58
N GLY A 30 27.31 39.78 -38.52
CA GLY A 30 26.50 39.32 -39.64
C GLY A 30 27.22 38.27 -40.50
N ALA A 31 28.42 38.61 -40.99
CA ALA A 31 29.33 37.69 -41.67
C ALA A 31 30.79 38.13 -41.42
N ALA A 32 31.70 37.19 -41.28
CA ALA A 32 33.11 37.48 -40.99
C ALA A 32 34.02 36.35 -41.50
N SER A 33 35.28 36.66 -41.82
CA SER A 33 36.31 35.64 -42.04
C SER A 33 36.63 34.92 -40.73
N ALA A 34 37.18 33.70 -40.81
CA ALA A 34 37.62 32.97 -39.64
C ALA A 34 38.63 33.76 -38.78
N THR A 35 39.48 34.56 -39.41
CA THR A 35 40.46 35.43 -38.75
C THR A 35 39.81 36.62 -38.07
N GLU A 36 38.90 37.33 -38.75
CA GLU A 36 38.17 38.47 -38.15
C GLU A 36 37.29 38.02 -36.99
N LEU A 37 36.68 36.83 -37.09
CA LEU A 37 35.88 36.27 -36.02
C LEU A 37 36.74 35.91 -34.80
N ALA A 38 37.92 35.32 -35.02
CA ALA A 38 38.87 35.01 -33.94
C ALA A 38 39.39 36.27 -33.23
N ASP A 39 39.52 37.40 -33.93
CA ASP A 39 39.90 38.67 -33.33
C ASP A 39 38.73 39.33 -32.57
N ALA A 40 37.50 39.11 -33.02
CA ALA A 40 36.29 39.66 -32.42
C ALA A 40 35.75 38.86 -31.22
N CYS A 41 36.25 37.63 -31.00
CA CYS A 41 35.86 36.79 -29.86
C CYS A 41 37.09 36.27 -29.11
N ALA A 42 36.91 35.72 -27.90
CA ALA A 42 38.02 35.20 -27.10
C ALA A 42 38.42 33.75 -27.48
N VAL A 43 38.13 33.33 -28.72
CA VAL A 43 38.45 31.99 -29.22
C VAL A 43 39.82 32.01 -29.89
N PRO A 44 40.79 31.17 -29.45
CA PRO A 44 42.10 31.13 -30.06
C PRO A 44 42.04 30.83 -31.57
N THR A 45 42.88 31.48 -32.38
CA THR A 45 42.93 31.28 -33.85
C THR A 45 43.19 29.82 -34.23
N ALA A 46 43.95 29.08 -33.42
CA ALA A 46 44.19 27.65 -33.62
C ALA A 46 42.93 26.78 -33.43
N ARG A 47 41.88 27.32 -32.80
CA ARG A 47 40.62 26.65 -32.46
C ARG A 47 39.39 27.21 -33.21
N ILE A 48 39.54 28.25 -34.03
CA ILE A 48 38.37 28.89 -34.66
C ILE A 48 37.79 28.04 -35.80
N TYR A 49 38.66 27.36 -36.55
CA TYR A 49 38.24 26.56 -37.71
C TYR A 49 37.45 25.30 -37.30
N ASP A 50 37.85 24.61 -36.23
CA ASP A 50 37.09 23.49 -35.65
C ASP A 50 35.78 23.97 -35.03
N VAL A 51 35.79 25.11 -34.32
CA VAL A 51 34.56 25.68 -33.75
C VAL A 51 33.55 26.04 -34.85
N LEU A 52 34.00 26.62 -35.96
CA LEU A 52 33.14 26.92 -37.12
C LEU A 52 32.59 25.64 -37.75
N ARG A 53 33.43 24.62 -37.95
CA ARG A 53 32.97 23.33 -38.49
C ARG A 53 31.94 22.67 -37.58
N ASP A 54 32.14 22.70 -36.27
CA ASP A 54 31.18 22.14 -35.31
C ASP A 54 29.85 22.91 -35.33
N LEU A 55 29.90 24.24 -35.37
CA LEU A 55 28.70 25.09 -35.46
C LEU A 55 27.94 24.84 -36.76
N GLU A 56 28.64 24.67 -37.87
CA GLU A 56 28.06 24.35 -39.18
C GLU A 56 27.40 22.96 -39.17
N SER A 57 28.06 21.94 -38.59
CA SER A 57 27.48 20.60 -38.45
C SER A 57 26.21 20.58 -37.58
N LYS A 58 26.09 21.52 -36.64
CA LYS A 58 24.90 21.72 -35.80
C LYS A 58 23.86 22.65 -36.46
N GLY A 59 24.13 23.17 -37.65
CA GLY A 59 23.22 24.03 -38.43
C GLY A 59 23.11 25.48 -37.94
N TYR A 60 24.02 25.93 -37.08
CA TYR A 60 23.99 27.30 -36.51
C TYR A 60 24.53 28.35 -37.49
N ILE A 61 25.45 27.94 -38.35
CA ILE A 61 26.13 28.82 -39.32
C ILE A 61 26.28 28.11 -40.66
N GLU A 62 26.55 28.89 -41.69
CA GLU A 62 27.02 28.41 -43.00
C GLU A 62 28.40 28.99 -43.28
N THR A 63 29.32 28.16 -43.77
CA THR A 63 30.63 28.63 -44.25
C THR A 63 30.69 28.71 -45.76
N TYR A 64 31.51 29.63 -46.28
CA TYR A 64 31.73 29.81 -47.71
C TYR A 64 33.14 30.37 -47.97
N GLU A 65 33.67 30.11 -49.16
CA GLU A 65 34.99 30.60 -49.58
C GLU A 65 34.85 31.93 -50.33
N GLN A 66 35.52 32.96 -49.82
CA GLN A 66 35.66 34.26 -50.47
C GLN A 66 37.05 34.82 -50.15
N ASP A 67 38.03 34.52 -51.01
CA ASP A 67 39.48 34.73 -50.82
C ASP A 67 40.10 33.93 -49.65
N ASN A 68 39.37 33.78 -48.54
CA ASN A 68 39.61 32.89 -47.41
C ASN A 68 38.25 32.35 -46.89
N LEU A 69 38.27 31.48 -45.86
CA LEU A 69 37.06 30.94 -45.24
C LEU A 69 36.26 32.02 -44.48
N HIS A 70 35.02 32.23 -44.90
CA HIS A 70 34.03 33.08 -44.24
C HIS A 70 32.90 32.26 -43.62
N ALA A 71 32.28 32.83 -42.59
CA ALA A 71 31.10 32.28 -41.94
C ALA A 71 30.00 33.35 -41.86
N ARG A 72 28.74 32.90 -41.88
CA ARG A 72 27.57 33.70 -41.56
C ARG A 72 26.60 32.90 -40.71
N ALA A 73 25.84 33.56 -39.85
CA ALA A 73 24.79 32.87 -39.09
C ALA A 73 23.66 32.38 -40.02
N CYS A 74 23.14 31.19 -39.78
CA CYS A 74 21.92 30.70 -40.42
C CYS A 74 20.71 31.54 -39.99
N ASP A 75 19.58 31.41 -40.70
CA ASP A 75 18.31 32.03 -40.30
C ASP A 75 18.01 31.72 -38.82
N PRO A 76 17.85 32.74 -37.95
CA PRO A 76 17.56 32.54 -36.53
C PRO A 76 16.37 31.61 -36.26
N LYS A 77 15.44 31.45 -37.22
CA LYS A 77 14.32 30.53 -37.11
C LYS A 77 14.75 29.08 -36.86
N SER A 78 15.76 28.56 -37.55
CA SER A 78 16.18 27.16 -37.40
C SER A 78 16.79 26.91 -36.02
N VAL A 79 17.60 27.86 -35.53
CA VAL A 79 18.19 27.81 -34.19
C VAL A 79 17.12 27.95 -33.11
N MET A 80 16.14 28.84 -33.32
CA MET A 80 15.00 28.97 -32.41
C MET A 80 14.14 27.70 -32.35
N GLU A 81 13.91 27.02 -33.47
CA GLU A 81 13.18 25.75 -33.52
C GLU A 81 13.93 24.65 -32.77
N ALA A 82 15.26 24.55 -32.94
CA ALA A 82 16.09 23.60 -32.21
C ALA A 82 16.04 23.83 -30.69
N LEU A 83 16.13 25.10 -30.25
CA LEU A 83 16.04 25.47 -28.83
C LEU A 83 14.66 25.16 -28.24
N LYS A 84 13.58 25.45 -28.98
CA LYS A 84 12.20 25.15 -28.56
C LYS A 84 11.95 23.65 -28.45
N SER A 85 12.43 22.88 -29.42
CA SER A 85 12.33 21.41 -29.41
C SER A 85 13.05 20.81 -28.21
N ARG A 86 14.26 21.29 -27.91
CA ARG A 86 15.02 20.86 -26.72
C ARG A 86 14.32 21.21 -25.41
N ALA A 87 13.71 22.39 -25.31
CA ALA A 87 12.94 22.79 -24.15
C ALA A 87 11.72 21.88 -23.94
N ALA A 88 10.98 21.57 -25.01
CA ALA A 88 9.84 20.66 -24.94
C ALA A 88 10.23 19.24 -24.48
N GLN A 89 11.36 18.71 -24.95
CA GLN A 89 11.88 17.42 -24.49
C GLN A 89 12.22 17.40 -22.99
N LEU A 90 12.78 18.49 -22.47
CA LEU A 90 13.11 18.61 -21.05
C LEU A 90 11.86 18.75 -20.19
N ASP A 91 10.84 19.44 -20.69
CA ASP A 91 9.54 19.60 -20.04
C ASP A 91 8.79 18.25 -19.98
N GLU A 92 8.78 17.49 -21.08
CA GLU A 92 8.22 16.14 -21.14
C GLU A 92 8.94 15.19 -20.15
N ALA A 93 10.28 15.24 -20.11
CA ALA A 93 11.04 14.43 -19.16
C ALA A 93 10.76 14.83 -17.70
N ALA A 94 10.56 16.11 -17.41
CA ALA A 94 10.18 16.58 -16.08
C ALA A 94 8.78 16.09 -15.70
N GLY A 95 7.81 16.15 -16.62
CA GLY A 95 6.46 15.61 -16.43
C GLY A 95 6.46 14.10 -16.22
N GLU A 96 7.30 13.34 -16.94
CA GLU A 96 7.47 11.90 -16.73
C GLU A 96 8.08 11.58 -15.36
N ILE A 97 9.03 12.39 -14.88
CA ILE A 97 9.58 12.25 -13.52
C ILE A 97 8.51 12.52 -12.47
N GLU A 98 7.70 13.57 -12.65
CA GLU A 98 6.57 13.89 -11.77
C GLU A 98 5.53 12.76 -11.79
N SER A 99 5.16 12.27 -12.97
CA SER A 99 4.24 11.14 -13.12
C SER A 99 4.76 9.88 -12.45
N ARG A 100 6.05 9.54 -12.56
CA ARG A 100 6.64 8.37 -11.88
C ARG A 100 6.83 8.56 -10.38
N TRP A 101 6.93 9.81 -9.93
CA TRP A 101 6.96 10.15 -8.51
C TRP A 101 5.55 10.07 -7.90
N GLU A 102 4.52 10.45 -8.65
CA GLU A 102 3.11 10.36 -8.27
C GLU A 102 2.51 8.97 -8.51
N GLU A 103 3.08 8.17 -9.41
CA GLU A 103 2.75 6.76 -9.57
C GLU A 103 2.97 6.08 -8.22
N PRO A 104 1.92 5.49 -7.61
CA PRO A 104 2.08 4.80 -6.36
C PRO A 104 3.02 3.63 -6.61
N ALA A 105 4.23 3.70 -6.04
CA ALA A 105 4.89 2.47 -5.63
C ALA A 105 3.84 1.71 -4.81
N VAL A 106 3.55 0.47 -5.19
CA VAL A 106 2.76 -0.44 -4.35
C VAL A 106 3.63 -0.82 -3.15
N ASP A 107 4.05 0.18 -2.37
CA ASP A 107 4.63 0.00 -1.06
C ASP A 107 3.47 -0.24 -0.11
N ARG A 108 3.00 -1.49 -0.10
CA ARG A 108 2.28 -2.10 1.03
C ARG A 108 3.20 -2.24 2.25
N HIS A 109 3.97 -1.20 2.55
CA HIS A 109 4.90 -1.10 3.67
C HIS A 109 4.93 0.33 4.22
N MET A 110 3.81 1.06 4.11
CA MET A 110 3.72 2.44 4.58
C MET A 110 3.36 2.48 6.06
N LEU A 111 4.28 2.95 6.89
CA LEU A 111 4.03 3.30 8.29
C LEU A 111 4.09 4.81 8.46
N SER A 112 2.99 5.41 8.91
CA SER A 112 2.86 6.84 9.14
C SER A 112 2.52 7.14 10.59
N ILE A 113 3.24 8.08 11.21
CA ILE A 113 2.96 8.57 12.55
C ILE A 113 2.26 9.92 12.45
N VAL A 114 1.09 10.04 13.06
CA VAL A 114 0.27 11.25 13.06
C VAL A 114 0.11 11.79 14.48
N LYS A 115 -0.11 13.10 14.63
CA LYS A 115 -0.23 13.73 15.96
C LYS A 115 -1.66 13.78 16.51
N ARG A 116 -2.67 13.58 15.65
CA ARG A 116 -4.08 13.78 15.99
C ARG A 116 -4.85 12.48 15.87
N PHE A 117 -5.65 12.16 16.89
CA PHE A 117 -6.57 11.03 16.85
C PHE A 117 -7.56 11.12 15.69
N GLU A 118 -8.06 12.32 15.40
CA GLU A 118 -8.97 12.56 14.28
C GLU A 118 -8.41 12.08 12.93
N THR A 119 -7.09 12.19 12.71
CA THR A 119 -6.45 11.66 11.50
C THR A 119 -6.50 10.13 11.45
N VAL A 120 -6.30 9.47 12.60
CA VAL A 120 -6.44 8.00 12.71
C VAL A 120 -7.88 7.60 12.44
N PHE A 121 -8.82 8.26 13.11
CA PHE A 121 -10.24 7.95 13.03
C PHE A 121 -10.81 8.15 11.63
N ASN A 122 -10.47 9.25 10.95
CA ASN A 122 -10.88 9.48 9.57
C ASN A 122 -10.30 8.44 8.61
N ARG A 123 -9.02 8.06 8.79
CA ARG A 123 -8.41 7.00 7.99
C ARG A 123 -9.07 5.65 8.23
N THR A 124 -9.39 5.32 9.47
CA THR A 124 -10.16 4.10 9.81
C THR A 124 -11.52 4.11 9.11
N LYS A 125 -12.23 5.24 9.14
CA LYS A 125 -13.54 5.39 8.50
C LYS A 125 -13.48 5.15 6.99
N GLU A 126 -12.42 5.60 6.33
CA GLU A 126 -12.17 5.35 4.90
C GLU A 126 -11.93 3.86 4.65
N LEU A 127 -10.98 3.25 5.36
CA LEU A 127 -10.60 1.84 5.16
C LEU A 127 -11.77 0.89 5.40
N ILE A 128 -12.59 1.13 6.41
CA ILE A 128 -13.72 0.28 6.74
C ILE A 128 -14.73 0.21 5.59
N ARG A 129 -15.03 1.32 4.90
CA ARG A 129 -16.09 1.34 3.87
C ARG A 129 -15.83 0.35 2.73
N ASP A 130 -14.57 0.18 2.37
CA ASP A 130 -14.17 -0.69 1.26
C ASP A 130 -13.83 -2.12 1.70
N ALA A 131 -13.97 -2.42 3.00
CA ALA A 131 -13.60 -3.72 3.56
C ALA A 131 -14.51 -4.83 3.02
N LYS A 132 -13.89 -5.99 2.72
CA LYS A 132 -14.57 -7.16 2.12
C LYS A 132 -14.36 -8.46 2.89
N SER A 133 -13.30 -8.56 3.68
CA SER A 133 -12.92 -9.78 4.38
C SER A 133 -13.24 -9.69 5.87
N GLU A 134 -12.56 -8.77 6.57
CA GLU A 134 -12.66 -8.65 8.03
C GLU A 134 -12.33 -7.25 8.52
N VAL A 135 -13.08 -6.81 9.53
CA VAL A 135 -12.78 -5.63 10.35
C VAL A 135 -12.65 -6.07 11.82
N GLN A 136 -11.48 -5.85 12.42
CA GLN A 136 -11.28 -6.01 13.87
C GLN A 136 -11.17 -4.62 14.48
N LEU A 137 -12.08 -4.26 15.38
CA LEU A 137 -12.20 -2.90 15.93
C LEU A 137 -12.22 -2.94 17.45
N SER A 138 -11.35 -2.18 18.10
CA SER A 138 -11.42 -1.84 19.51
C SER A 138 -11.73 -0.35 19.63
N ALA A 139 -12.88 -0.05 20.21
CA ALA A 139 -13.43 1.30 20.23
C ALA A 139 -14.33 1.53 21.45
N THR A 140 -14.50 2.80 21.82
CA THR A 140 -15.54 3.21 22.78
C THR A 140 -16.93 3.16 22.13
N PRO A 141 -18.02 3.14 22.92
CA PRO A 141 -19.39 3.20 22.37
C PRO A 141 -19.62 4.42 21.46
N GLU A 142 -19.07 5.58 21.82
CA GLU A 142 -19.18 6.81 21.02
C GLU A 142 -18.42 6.70 19.68
N GLN A 143 -17.23 6.10 19.71
CA GLN A 143 -16.44 5.84 18.51
C GLN A 143 -17.12 4.81 17.60
N PHE A 144 -17.71 3.77 18.18
CA PHE A 144 -18.50 2.78 17.44
C PHE A 144 -19.68 3.45 16.73
N GLU A 145 -20.47 4.25 17.43
CA GLU A 145 -21.63 4.94 16.83
C GLU A 145 -21.20 5.88 15.68
N ALA A 146 -20.08 6.57 15.83
CA ALA A 146 -19.53 7.42 14.77
C ALA A 146 -18.99 6.65 13.55
N LEU A 147 -18.52 5.41 13.74
CA LEU A 147 -18.07 4.49 12.67
C LEU A 147 -19.20 3.64 12.09
N ARG A 148 -20.34 3.54 12.78
CA ARG A 148 -21.48 2.68 12.45
C ARG A 148 -21.92 2.77 10.98
N PRO A 149 -22.04 3.95 10.35
CA PRO A 149 -22.38 4.01 8.93
C PRO A 149 -21.39 3.29 8.03
N SER A 150 -20.08 3.47 8.26
CA SER A 150 -19.05 2.77 7.48
C SER A 150 -19.03 1.27 7.78
N LEU A 151 -19.26 0.87 9.04
CA LEU A 151 -19.35 -0.54 9.42
C LEU A 151 -20.55 -1.23 8.75
N MET A 152 -21.68 -0.54 8.59
CA MET A 152 -22.82 -1.08 7.85
C MET A 152 -22.49 -1.30 6.38
N GLU A 153 -21.79 -0.37 5.73
CA GLU A 153 -21.29 -0.55 4.36
C GLU A 153 -20.37 -1.78 4.26
N ALA A 154 -19.42 -1.94 5.19
CA ALA A 154 -18.54 -3.11 5.26
C ALA A 154 -19.30 -4.43 5.46
N TYR A 155 -20.33 -4.41 6.30
CA TYR A 155 -21.17 -5.58 6.58
C TYR A 155 -21.96 -5.99 5.34
N GLU A 156 -22.51 -5.02 4.60
CA GLU A 156 -23.20 -5.24 3.32
C GLU A 156 -22.26 -5.79 2.24
N ASN A 157 -20.98 -5.41 2.27
CA ASN A 157 -19.95 -5.99 1.40
C ASN A 157 -19.58 -7.44 1.78
N GLY A 158 -20.10 -7.96 2.90
CA GLY A 158 -19.86 -9.30 3.39
C GLY A 158 -18.61 -9.46 4.27
N ALA A 159 -18.06 -8.37 4.80
CA ALA A 159 -16.95 -8.43 5.76
C ALA A 159 -17.43 -8.94 7.13
N LEU A 160 -16.61 -9.76 7.80
CA LEU A 160 -16.85 -10.14 9.19
C LEU A 160 -16.35 -9.04 10.12
N ILE A 161 -17.23 -8.51 10.98
CA ILE A 161 -16.91 -7.35 11.82
C ILE A 161 -16.87 -7.78 13.29
N LYS A 162 -15.69 -7.75 13.88
CA LYS A 162 -15.41 -8.08 15.28
C LYS A 162 -15.17 -6.79 16.08
N VAL A 163 -16.03 -6.48 17.05
CA VAL A 163 -15.94 -5.23 17.83
C VAL A 163 -15.70 -5.49 19.32
N SER A 164 -14.53 -5.10 19.82
CA SER A 164 -14.22 -5.07 21.25
C SER A 164 -14.58 -3.69 21.80
N LEU A 165 -15.74 -3.59 22.47
CA LEU A 165 -16.18 -2.36 23.12
C LEU A 165 -15.50 -2.21 24.47
N HIS A 166 -14.92 -1.05 24.71
CA HIS A 166 -14.26 -0.72 25.97
C HIS A 166 -14.65 0.67 26.45
N PRO A 167 -14.62 0.94 27.76
CA PRO A 167 -14.89 2.27 28.26
C PRO A 167 -13.73 3.23 27.96
N GLU A 168 -14.03 4.53 27.95
CA GLU A 168 -13.01 5.57 27.86
C GLU A 168 -12.30 5.81 29.20
N HIS A 169 -12.95 5.53 30.32
CA HIS A 169 -12.35 5.62 31.66
C HIS A 169 -12.75 4.39 32.49
N GLU A 170 -12.43 4.33 33.78
CA GLU A 170 -12.81 3.20 34.65
C GLU A 170 -14.33 3.07 34.89
N GLU A 171 -15.17 3.81 34.16
CA GLU A 171 -16.62 3.72 34.24
C GLU A 171 -17.14 2.48 33.50
N GLU A 172 -18.05 1.74 34.12
CA GLU A 172 -18.69 0.58 33.48
C GLU A 172 -19.57 1.03 32.31
N ILE A 173 -19.50 0.30 31.18
CA ILE A 173 -20.46 0.47 30.10
C ILE A 173 -21.78 -0.17 30.55
N THR A 174 -22.63 0.65 31.15
CA THR A 174 -24.00 0.27 31.50
C THR A 174 -24.91 0.74 30.36
N ASP A 175 -25.67 -0.17 29.75
CA ASP A 175 -26.65 0.07 28.67
C ASP A 175 -26.12 -0.01 27.22
N VAL A 176 -25.66 -1.19 26.84
CA VAL A 176 -25.41 -1.52 25.43
C VAL A 176 -26.69 -2.11 24.81
N ASP A 177 -27.41 -1.33 24.00
CA ASP A 177 -28.55 -1.83 23.22
C ASP A 177 -28.06 -2.68 22.04
N GLU A 178 -28.33 -3.99 22.06
CA GLU A 178 -27.96 -4.91 20.97
C GLU A 178 -28.53 -4.50 19.59
N ALA A 179 -29.63 -3.76 19.56
CA ALA A 179 -30.22 -3.31 18.30
C ALA A 179 -29.27 -2.42 17.48
N GLN A 180 -28.33 -1.72 18.13
CA GLN A 180 -27.37 -0.85 17.45
C GLN A 180 -26.35 -1.63 16.61
N PHE A 181 -26.10 -2.90 16.94
CA PHE A 181 -25.12 -3.76 16.27
C PHE A 181 -25.65 -4.47 15.04
N ARG A 182 -26.97 -4.55 14.90
CA ARG A 182 -27.61 -5.26 13.78
C ARG A 182 -27.20 -4.64 12.45
N GLY A 183 -26.59 -5.44 11.59
CA GLY A 183 -26.08 -5.02 10.28
C GLY A 183 -24.82 -4.16 10.34
N ALA A 184 -24.20 -4.00 11.52
CA ALA A 184 -22.98 -3.20 11.71
C ALA A 184 -21.87 -3.98 12.43
N ALA A 185 -22.17 -5.14 13.02
CA ALA A 185 -21.21 -6.04 13.62
C ALA A 185 -21.61 -7.50 13.36
N SER A 186 -20.62 -8.39 13.25
CA SER A 186 -20.80 -9.84 13.25
C SER A 186 -20.74 -10.39 14.67
N GLU A 187 -19.83 -9.87 15.49
CA GLU A 187 -19.72 -10.20 16.91
C GLU A 187 -19.25 -8.96 17.66
N VAL A 188 -19.79 -8.76 18.87
CA VAL A 188 -19.36 -7.71 19.79
C VAL A 188 -19.02 -8.34 21.13
N ARG A 189 -17.85 -7.98 21.65
CA ARG A 189 -17.41 -8.35 22.99
C ARG A 189 -17.26 -7.11 23.86
N HIS A 190 -17.52 -7.27 25.15
CA HIS A 190 -17.40 -6.17 26.11
C HIS A 190 -16.18 -6.35 27.01
N ARG A 191 -15.32 -5.33 26.98
CA ARG A 191 -14.13 -5.20 27.80
C ARG A 191 -14.37 -4.18 28.91
N THR A 192 -14.12 -4.57 30.16
CA THR A 192 -14.36 -3.72 31.34
C THR A 192 -13.22 -2.75 31.68
N LEU A 193 -12.11 -2.83 30.94
CA LEU A 193 -10.93 -2.01 31.17
C LEU A 193 -10.76 -1.02 29.99
N PRO A 194 -10.19 0.18 30.21
CA PRO A 194 -9.79 1.06 29.11
C PRO A 194 -8.65 0.48 28.28
N THR A 195 -8.63 0.75 26.97
CA THR A 195 -7.58 0.28 26.04
C THR A 195 -7.36 1.27 24.91
N PRO A 196 -6.26 1.15 24.14
CA PRO A 196 -6.04 1.92 22.91
C PRO A 196 -7.12 1.64 21.86
N PHE A 197 -7.40 2.66 21.03
CA PHE A 197 -8.16 2.46 19.80
C PHE A 197 -7.31 1.64 18.82
N VAL A 198 -7.90 0.57 18.28
CA VAL A 198 -7.27 -0.28 17.27
C VAL A 198 -8.29 -0.62 16.20
N ALA A 199 -7.96 -0.43 14.94
CA ALA A 199 -8.74 -0.96 13.83
C ALA A 199 -7.82 -1.69 12.85
N ILE A 200 -8.18 -2.91 12.49
CA ILE A 200 -7.49 -3.74 11.50
C ILE A 200 -8.50 -4.07 10.41
N ILE A 201 -8.13 -3.80 9.16
CA ILE A 201 -9.00 -3.94 8.00
C ILE A 201 -8.30 -4.81 6.96
N ASP A 202 -8.95 -5.90 6.55
CA ASP A 202 -8.56 -6.77 5.43
C ASP A 202 -7.07 -7.17 5.44
N ARG A 203 -6.55 -7.51 6.63
CA ARG A 203 -5.17 -7.97 6.88
C ARG A 203 -4.06 -6.99 6.45
N THR A 204 -4.39 -5.78 5.99
CA THR A 204 -3.42 -4.86 5.37
C THR A 204 -3.44 -3.48 5.99
N GLY A 205 -4.61 -2.98 6.38
CA GLY A 205 -4.73 -1.70 7.06
C GLY A 205 -4.72 -1.87 8.59
N ALA A 206 -3.86 -1.14 9.29
CA ALA A 206 -3.96 -0.99 10.74
C ALA A 206 -3.97 0.50 11.14
N CYS A 207 -4.89 0.86 12.03
CA CYS A 207 -5.00 2.18 12.63
C CYS A 207 -4.92 2.01 14.14
N PHE A 208 -3.97 2.69 14.78
CA PHE A 208 -3.75 2.59 16.22
C PHE A 208 -3.64 3.98 16.84
N ALA A 209 -4.29 4.19 17.98
CA ALA A 209 -4.07 5.35 18.83
C ALA A 209 -4.07 4.92 20.31
N PRO A 210 -3.05 5.29 21.09
CA PRO A 210 -3.01 5.06 22.52
C PRO A 210 -4.26 5.59 23.22
N HIS A 211 -4.55 5.00 24.37
CA HIS A 211 -5.59 5.47 25.26
C HIS A 211 -5.38 6.95 25.67
N ALA A 212 -6.47 7.67 25.99
CA ALA A 212 -6.47 9.12 26.21
C ALA A 212 -5.45 9.59 27.26
N ASP A 213 -5.26 8.80 28.32
CA ASP A 213 -4.33 9.08 29.43
C ASP A 213 -2.86 8.67 29.16
N SER A 214 -2.54 8.23 27.95
CA SER A 214 -1.17 7.86 27.58
C SER A 214 -0.24 9.08 27.55
N VAL A 215 0.98 8.90 28.04
CA VAL A 215 2.06 9.92 28.02
C VAL A 215 2.37 10.38 26.59
N ASN A 216 2.17 9.50 25.61
CA ASN A 216 2.39 9.78 24.20
C ASN A 216 1.05 9.75 23.46
N GLN A 217 0.61 10.89 22.96
CA GLN A 217 -0.57 11.02 22.10
C GLN A 217 -0.11 11.13 20.63
N TYR A 218 0.01 9.99 19.97
CA TYR A 218 0.25 9.88 18.53
C TYR A 218 -0.60 8.77 17.96
N GLY A 219 -0.89 8.85 16.67
CA GLY A 219 -1.52 7.79 15.90
C GLY A 219 -0.49 7.06 15.04
N VAL A 220 -0.72 5.77 14.82
CA VAL A 220 0.02 4.96 13.85
C VAL A 220 -0.95 4.49 12.79
N LEU A 221 -0.60 4.75 11.54
CA LEU A 221 -1.28 4.24 10.36
C LEU A 221 -0.33 3.27 9.68
N VAL A 222 -0.83 2.08 9.37
CA VAL A 222 -0.10 0.99 8.73
C VAL A 222 -0.89 0.58 7.50
N ASP A 223 -0.20 0.50 6.37
CA ASP A 223 -0.67 -0.15 5.15
C ASP A 223 0.40 -1.18 4.78
N ASP A 224 0.33 -2.32 5.45
CA ASP A 224 1.33 -3.39 5.41
C ASP A 224 0.77 -4.71 5.94
N TYR A 225 0.88 -5.77 5.15
CA TYR A 225 0.36 -7.09 5.49
C TYR A 225 1.07 -7.75 6.68
N THR A 226 2.39 -7.58 6.80
CA THR A 226 3.22 -8.19 7.84
C THR A 226 3.10 -7.44 9.17
N LEU A 227 3.14 -6.10 9.15
CA LEU A 227 3.01 -5.30 10.37
C LEU A 227 1.59 -5.38 10.94
N THR A 228 0.57 -5.45 10.09
CA THR A 228 -0.82 -5.64 10.52
C THR A 228 -1.00 -6.98 11.27
N TYR A 229 -0.21 -8.00 10.94
CA TYR A 229 -0.21 -9.27 11.67
C TYR A 229 0.15 -9.12 13.15
N VAL A 230 1.04 -8.19 13.50
CA VAL A 230 1.39 -7.90 14.91
C VAL A 230 0.19 -7.30 15.65
N PHE A 231 -0.52 -6.36 15.02
CA PHE A 231 -1.73 -5.77 15.59
C PHE A 231 -2.84 -6.81 15.73
N HIS A 232 -2.96 -7.73 14.77
CA HIS A 232 -3.90 -8.83 14.84
C HIS A 232 -3.68 -9.71 16.07
N TRP A 233 -2.43 -10.13 16.34
CA TRP A 233 -2.13 -10.89 17.55
C TRP A 233 -2.44 -10.11 18.83
N TYR A 234 -2.13 -8.81 18.87
CA TYR A 234 -2.49 -7.96 20.00
C TYR A 234 -4.02 -7.89 20.19
N PHE A 235 -4.78 -7.68 19.11
CA PHE A 235 -6.24 -7.65 19.15
C PHE A 235 -6.80 -8.96 19.66
N GLN A 236 -6.41 -10.09 19.06
CA GLN A 236 -6.91 -11.41 19.42
C GLN A 236 -6.64 -11.73 20.89
N THR A 237 -5.39 -11.61 21.32
CA THR A 237 -4.97 -12.09 22.64
C THR A 237 -5.33 -11.14 23.79
N ALA A 238 -5.30 -9.83 23.57
CA ALA A 238 -5.50 -8.85 24.64
C ALA A 238 -6.88 -8.17 24.62
N LEU A 239 -7.48 -8.03 23.43
CA LEU A 239 -8.70 -7.24 23.24
C LEU A 239 -9.94 -8.09 22.93
N TRP A 240 -9.77 -9.35 22.51
CA TRP A 240 -10.87 -10.17 22.01
C TRP A 240 -11.12 -11.43 22.85
N GLU A 241 -10.18 -12.37 22.86
CA GLU A 241 -10.40 -13.75 23.33
C GLU A 241 -10.85 -13.87 24.78
N VAL A 242 -10.35 -13.01 25.67
CA VAL A 242 -10.60 -13.10 27.11
C VAL A 242 -11.88 -12.40 27.59
N TRP A 243 -12.64 -11.80 26.66
CA TRP A 243 -13.80 -10.95 26.97
C TRP A 243 -15.12 -11.60 26.55
N ASP A 244 -16.19 -11.27 27.28
CA ASP A 244 -17.50 -11.87 27.08
C ASP A 244 -18.18 -11.36 25.81
N VAL A 245 -18.86 -12.27 25.09
CA VAL A 245 -19.72 -11.95 23.94
C VAL A 245 -21.00 -11.29 24.44
N VAL A 246 -21.28 -10.09 23.92
CA VAL A 246 -22.51 -9.34 24.20
C VAL A 246 -23.46 -9.29 23.00
N TYR A 247 -22.97 -9.59 21.81
CA TYR A 247 -23.79 -9.73 20.62
C TYR A 247 -23.11 -10.67 19.62
N SER A 248 -23.89 -11.53 18.97
CA SER A 248 -23.44 -12.30 17.81
C SER A 248 -24.55 -12.36 16.77
N ALA A 249 -24.18 -12.02 15.53
CA ALA A 249 -25.00 -12.22 14.34
C ALA A 249 -24.74 -13.58 13.68
N GLN A 250 -23.77 -14.34 14.18
CA GLN A 250 -23.35 -15.60 13.57
C GLN A 250 -24.41 -16.69 13.80
N THR A 251 -24.69 -17.46 12.75
CA THR A 251 -25.56 -18.63 12.85
C THR A 251 -24.79 -19.79 13.44
N THR A 252 -25.46 -20.62 14.24
CA THR A 252 -24.90 -21.90 14.72
C THR A 252 -25.07 -23.04 13.71
N GLU A 253 -25.73 -22.77 12.59
CA GLU A 253 -25.98 -23.72 11.51
C GLU A 253 -25.24 -23.28 10.24
N PRO A 254 -24.69 -24.23 9.45
CA PRO A 254 -24.09 -23.95 8.15
C PRO A 254 -25.01 -23.17 7.18
N PRO A 255 -24.46 -22.28 6.34
CA PRO A 255 -23.03 -21.99 6.19
C PRO A 255 -22.46 -21.10 7.31
N ILE A 256 -21.31 -21.48 7.89
CA ILE A 256 -20.61 -20.69 8.93
C ILE A 256 -19.25 -20.25 8.40
N ALA A 257 -19.05 -18.93 8.26
CA ALA A 257 -17.82 -18.36 7.72
C ALA A 257 -16.84 -17.90 8.80
N TYR A 258 -15.56 -18.10 8.53
CA TYR A 258 -14.42 -17.76 9.38
C TYR A 258 -13.36 -17.05 8.55
N THR A 259 -12.74 -16.03 9.13
CA THR A 259 -11.60 -15.27 8.56
C THR A 259 -10.28 -15.62 9.22
N ASP A 260 -10.33 -16.34 10.34
CA ASP A 260 -9.18 -16.84 11.10
C ASP A 260 -9.29 -18.36 11.23
N ILE A 261 -8.24 -19.06 10.78
CA ILE A 261 -8.13 -20.52 10.86
C ILE A 261 -8.23 -21.03 12.30
N ARG A 262 -7.80 -20.24 13.29
CA ARG A 262 -7.76 -20.66 14.70
C ARG A 262 -9.15 -20.70 15.28
N HIS A 263 -9.97 -19.67 15.01
CA HIS A 263 -11.39 -19.67 15.38
C HIS A 263 -12.13 -20.82 14.71
N PHE A 264 -11.83 -21.09 13.43
CA PHE A 264 -12.38 -22.26 12.75
C PHE A 264 -12.01 -23.57 13.48
N VAL A 265 -10.74 -23.75 13.84
CA VAL A 265 -10.28 -24.95 14.56
C VAL A 265 -10.92 -25.07 15.94
N GLN A 266 -11.10 -23.98 16.68
CA GLN A 266 -11.75 -24.02 18.00
C GLN A 266 -13.17 -24.59 17.94
N ASP A 267 -13.92 -24.25 16.90
CA ASP A 267 -15.30 -24.72 16.72
C ASP A 267 -15.38 -26.12 16.09
N VAL A 268 -14.45 -26.45 15.19
CA VAL A 268 -14.52 -27.66 14.35
C VAL A 268 -13.78 -28.86 14.94
N GLU A 269 -12.71 -28.64 15.71
CA GLU A 269 -11.95 -29.71 16.35
C GLU A 269 -12.84 -30.64 17.20
N PRO A 270 -13.75 -30.15 18.06
CA PRO A 270 -14.64 -31.02 18.82
C PRO A 270 -15.58 -31.84 17.93
N LEU A 271 -16.03 -31.27 16.80
CA LEU A 271 -16.90 -31.96 15.85
C LEU A 271 -16.18 -33.14 15.19
N LEU A 272 -14.94 -32.96 14.76
CA LEU A 272 -14.12 -34.04 14.20
C LEU A 272 -13.84 -35.13 15.23
N GLN A 273 -13.56 -34.77 16.48
CA GLN A 273 -13.35 -35.74 17.57
C GLN A 273 -14.62 -36.56 17.86
N ASP A 274 -15.80 -35.95 17.71
CA ASP A 274 -17.10 -36.63 17.78
C ASP A 274 -17.43 -37.45 16.52
N GLY A 275 -16.52 -37.50 15.53
CA GLY A 275 -16.67 -38.26 14.29
C GLY A 275 -17.64 -37.63 13.29
N LYS A 276 -17.91 -36.33 13.42
CA LYS A 276 -18.72 -35.58 12.44
C LYS A 276 -17.94 -35.36 11.16
N ARG A 277 -18.65 -35.45 10.05
CA ARG A 277 -18.12 -35.12 8.73
C ARG A 277 -18.39 -33.65 8.43
N VAL A 278 -17.34 -32.89 8.11
CA VAL A 278 -17.40 -31.45 7.88
C VAL A 278 -16.95 -31.15 6.45
N ILE A 279 -17.84 -30.53 5.67
CA ILE A 279 -17.50 -30.04 4.32
C ILE A 279 -17.13 -28.57 4.43
N THR A 280 -15.95 -28.24 3.92
CA THR A 280 -15.39 -26.89 3.97
C THR A 280 -15.23 -26.31 2.57
N HIS A 281 -15.54 -25.03 2.44
CA HIS A 281 -15.19 -24.21 1.30
C HIS A 281 -14.13 -23.19 1.72
N VAL A 282 -12.98 -23.19 1.04
CA VAL A 282 -11.84 -22.33 1.34
C VAL A 282 -11.59 -21.40 0.17
N ASP A 283 -11.69 -20.10 0.44
CA ASP A 283 -11.24 -19.03 -0.45
C ASP A 283 -9.85 -18.57 0.02
N GLY A 284 -8.86 -18.69 -0.83
CA GLY A 284 -7.47 -18.44 -0.46
C GLY A 284 -6.57 -18.08 -1.62
N VAL A 285 -5.28 -18.21 -1.39
CA VAL A 285 -4.24 -18.09 -2.41
C VAL A 285 -3.23 -19.21 -2.27
N GLU A 286 -2.69 -19.68 -3.38
CA GLU A 286 -1.56 -20.60 -3.38
C GLU A 286 -0.33 -19.93 -2.74
N THR A 287 0.40 -20.65 -1.89
CA THR A 287 1.53 -20.08 -1.14
C THR A 287 2.75 -19.80 -2.02
N ASP A 288 2.96 -20.60 -3.07
CA ASP A 288 4.13 -20.50 -3.96
C ASP A 288 4.08 -19.28 -4.89
N ASN A 289 2.91 -18.98 -5.48
CA ASN A 289 2.76 -17.97 -6.53
C ASN A 289 1.72 -16.87 -6.20
N ARG A 290 0.97 -17.01 -5.10
CA ARG A 290 -0.11 -16.10 -4.67
C ARG A 290 -1.31 -16.04 -5.61
N GLU A 291 -1.51 -17.02 -6.48
CA GLU A 291 -2.69 -17.11 -7.35
C GLU A 291 -3.95 -17.42 -6.51
N PRO A 292 -5.09 -16.74 -6.75
CA PRO A 292 -6.34 -17.04 -6.06
C PRO A 292 -6.82 -18.45 -6.33
N VAL A 293 -7.27 -19.13 -5.29
CA VAL A 293 -7.78 -20.51 -5.37
C VAL A 293 -9.02 -20.68 -4.49
N GLU A 294 -9.98 -21.45 -4.98
CA GLU A 294 -11.18 -21.86 -4.26
C GLU A 294 -11.20 -23.39 -4.17
N VAL A 295 -11.36 -23.93 -2.96
CA VAL A 295 -11.34 -25.38 -2.71
C VAL A 295 -12.57 -25.77 -1.91
N VAL A 296 -13.34 -26.72 -2.42
CA VAL A 296 -14.48 -27.33 -1.71
C VAL A 296 -14.18 -28.80 -1.46
N GLY A 297 -14.09 -29.20 -0.20
CA GLY A 297 -13.72 -30.56 0.15
C GLY A 297 -14.09 -30.96 1.57
N GLU A 298 -13.81 -32.22 1.91
CA GLU A 298 -14.00 -32.75 3.25
C GLU A 298 -12.78 -32.46 4.11
N LEU A 299 -13.00 -31.89 5.30
CA LEU A 299 -11.95 -31.75 6.30
C LEU A 299 -11.67 -33.11 6.93
N THR A 300 -10.48 -33.65 6.68
CA THR A 300 -10.10 -35.01 7.10
C THR A 300 -9.16 -35.01 8.31
N ASP A 301 -8.39 -33.95 8.51
CA ASP A 301 -7.47 -33.83 9.64
C ASP A 301 -7.20 -32.36 10.01
N ILE A 302 -6.86 -32.12 11.28
CA ILE A 302 -6.39 -30.83 11.79
C ILE A 302 -5.07 -31.07 12.52
N HIS A 303 -4.02 -30.38 12.07
CA HIS A 303 -2.73 -30.40 12.72
C HIS A 303 -2.42 -29.05 13.37
N TYR A 304 -2.05 -29.05 14.64
CA TYR A 304 -1.55 -27.86 15.33
C TYR A 304 -0.39 -28.17 16.27
N THR A 305 0.55 -27.22 16.38
CA THR A 305 1.66 -27.31 17.33
C THR A 305 1.21 -26.79 18.69
N ALA A 306 0.78 -27.68 19.58
CA ALA A 306 0.38 -27.31 20.95
C ALA A 306 1.58 -27.26 21.91
N VAL A 307 1.61 -26.23 22.76
CA VAL A 307 2.61 -26.10 23.86
C VAL A 307 2.31 -27.06 25.02
N SER A 308 1.09 -27.60 25.11
CA SER A 308 0.65 -28.55 26.12
C SER A 308 -0.50 -29.41 25.60
N ALA A 309 -0.71 -30.59 26.19
CA ALA A 309 -1.84 -31.44 25.84
C ALA A 309 -3.17 -30.73 26.23
N PRO A 310 -4.10 -30.52 25.29
CA PRO A 310 -5.38 -29.86 25.57
C PRO A 310 -6.16 -30.65 26.63
N LYS A 311 -6.86 -29.95 27.51
CA LYS A 311 -7.75 -30.59 28.50
C LYS A 311 -9.23 -30.54 28.11
N ASP A 312 -9.64 -29.51 27.36
CA ASP A 312 -11.00 -29.21 26.91
C ASP A 312 -10.94 -28.56 25.51
N THR A 313 -11.84 -27.61 25.18
CA THR A 313 -11.78 -26.75 23.99
C THR A 313 -10.44 -26.00 23.92
N LEU A 314 -9.83 -25.98 22.72
CA LEU A 314 -8.55 -25.32 22.49
C LEU A 314 -8.64 -23.81 22.74
N SER A 315 -7.69 -23.27 23.49
CA SER A 315 -7.50 -21.83 23.61
C SER A 315 -6.74 -21.27 22.41
N PHE A 316 -6.99 -20.01 22.07
CA PHE A 316 -6.26 -19.33 20.99
C PHE A 316 -4.74 -19.34 21.21
N SER A 317 -4.28 -19.29 22.47
CA SER A 317 -2.86 -19.40 22.81
C SER A 317 -2.26 -20.79 22.58
N GLU A 318 -3.04 -21.86 22.72
CA GLU A 318 -2.59 -23.22 22.37
C GLU A 318 -2.43 -23.39 20.85
N LEU A 319 -3.15 -22.57 20.08
CA LEU A 319 -3.06 -22.47 18.62
C LEU A 319 -2.04 -21.41 18.15
N ALA A 320 -1.21 -20.87 19.04
CA ALA A 320 -0.23 -19.85 18.68
C ALA A 320 0.86 -20.35 17.70
N GLY A 321 1.10 -21.67 17.67
CA GLY A 321 2.01 -22.31 16.74
C GLY A 321 1.44 -22.47 15.32
N GLN A 322 1.99 -23.45 14.60
CA GLN A 322 1.45 -23.86 13.30
C GLN A 322 0.03 -24.39 13.48
N VAL A 323 -0.84 -24.04 12.54
CA VAL A 323 -2.18 -24.62 12.38
C VAL A 323 -2.37 -24.93 10.89
N CYS A 324 -2.71 -26.17 10.58
CA CYS A 324 -2.88 -26.69 9.24
C CYS A 324 -4.14 -27.57 9.19
N LEU A 325 -4.97 -27.35 8.18
CA LEU A 325 -6.11 -28.20 7.84
C LEU A 325 -5.71 -29.13 6.69
N THR A 326 -6.15 -30.38 6.75
CA THR A 326 -6.05 -31.31 5.62
C THR A 326 -7.44 -31.48 5.00
N VAL A 327 -7.59 -31.06 3.75
CA VAL A 327 -8.88 -31.12 3.03
C VAL A 327 -8.75 -32.06 1.82
N GLU A 328 -9.66 -33.03 1.71
CA GLU A 328 -9.76 -33.90 0.54
C GLU A 328 -10.76 -33.31 -0.47
N SER A 329 -10.27 -32.97 -1.67
CA SER A 329 -11.04 -32.35 -2.74
C SER A 329 -10.70 -33.01 -4.07
N GLU A 330 -11.72 -33.44 -4.82
CA GLU A 330 -11.57 -34.08 -6.15
C GLU A 330 -10.60 -35.28 -6.21
N GLY A 331 -10.34 -35.95 -5.08
CA GLY A 331 -9.40 -37.08 -4.99
C GLY A 331 -7.94 -36.68 -4.72
N GLU A 332 -7.69 -35.39 -4.48
CA GLU A 332 -6.42 -34.84 -4.02
C GLU A 332 -6.52 -34.44 -2.54
N THR A 333 -5.40 -34.49 -1.83
CA THR A 333 -5.29 -34.07 -0.43
C THR A 333 -4.49 -32.78 -0.39
N LEU A 334 -5.13 -31.71 0.08
CA LEU A 334 -4.56 -30.36 0.12
C LEU A 334 -4.33 -29.92 1.56
N THR A 335 -3.23 -29.20 1.77
CA THR A 335 -2.89 -28.58 3.05
C THR A 335 -3.22 -27.09 3.06
N ILE A 336 -3.91 -26.62 4.11
CA ILE A 336 -4.43 -25.26 4.19
C ILE A 336 -3.99 -24.61 5.51
N GLY A 337 -3.26 -23.51 5.41
CA GLY A 337 -2.82 -22.69 6.54
C GLY A 337 -3.64 -21.41 6.69
N GLY A 338 -3.46 -20.72 7.81
CA GLY A 338 -4.06 -19.40 8.05
C GLY A 338 -3.22 -18.24 7.55
N TRP A 339 -3.55 -17.01 7.98
CA TRP A 339 -2.79 -15.80 7.67
C TRP A 339 -1.28 -16.00 7.89
N GLY A 340 -0.51 -15.91 6.81
CA GLY A 340 0.95 -16.02 6.80
C GLY A 340 1.45 -17.45 6.60
N ALA A 341 0.62 -18.35 6.05
CA ALA A 341 1.02 -19.70 5.68
C ALA A 341 2.23 -19.70 4.73
N LEU A 342 3.19 -20.57 5.03
CA LEU A 342 4.43 -20.76 4.25
C LEU A 342 4.75 -22.23 4.01
N LEU A 343 4.17 -23.14 4.80
CA LEU A 343 4.46 -24.58 4.74
C LEU A 343 3.34 -25.33 4.02
N GLU A 344 2.11 -24.84 4.17
CA GLU A 344 0.90 -25.35 3.54
C GLU A 344 0.81 -24.90 2.08
N GLU A 345 0.06 -25.63 1.26
CA GLU A 345 -0.13 -25.32 -0.16
C GLU A 345 -1.00 -24.06 -0.37
N ILE A 346 -1.94 -23.82 0.55
CA ILE A 346 -2.91 -22.73 0.46
C ILE A 346 -2.90 -21.88 1.72
N GLU A 347 -2.85 -20.56 1.56
CA GLU A 347 -3.18 -19.60 2.62
C GLU A 347 -4.67 -19.24 2.54
N ALA A 348 -5.45 -19.61 3.55
CA ALA A 348 -6.86 -19.27 3.61
C ALA A 348 -7.09 -17.79 3.96
N ASN A 349 -7.91 -17.11 3.14
CA ASN A 349 -8.48 -15.81 3.46
C ASN A 349 -9.82 -15.95 4.17
N ARG A 350 -10.63 -16.92 3.72
CA ARG A 350 -11.92 -17.26 4.32
C ARG A 350 -12.13 -18.78 4.27
N ILE A 351 -12.71 -19.31 5.33
CA ILE A 351 -13.06 -20.72 5.48
C ILE A 351 -14.53 -20.79 5.86
N THR A 352 -15.33 -21.52 5.09
CA THR A 352 -16.76 -21.66 5.33
C THR A 352 -17.08 -23.13 5.58
N ILE A 353 -17.75 -23.43 6.70
CA ILE A 353 -18.37 -24.74 6.90
C ILE A 353 -19.65 -24.77 6.06
N GLU A 354 -19.68 -25.59 5.01
CA GLU A 354 -20.84 -25.74 4.12
C GLU A 354 -21.87 -26.72 4.68
N SER A 355 -21.41 -27.80 5.32
CA SER A 355 -22.29 -28.76 5.98
C SER A 355 -21.59 -29.57 7.05
N ILE A 356 -22.38 -30.07 8.00
CA ILE A 356 -21.96 -30.95 9.10
C ILE A 356 -22.92 -32.14 9.09
N SER A 357 -22.40 -33.38 9.11
CA SER A 357 -23.21 -34.62 9.16
C SER A 357 -22.73 -35.61 10.21
#